data_AF-A0A1G2HR08-F1
#
_entry.id   AF-A0A1G2HR08-F1
#
_cell.length_a   1.000
_cell.length_b   1.000
_cell.length_c   1.000
_cell.angle_alpha   90.00
_cell.angle_beta   90.00
_cell.angle_gamma   90.00
#
_symmetry.space_group_name_H-M   'P 1'
#
loop_
_entity.id
_entity.type
_entity.pdbx_description
1 polymer ?
#
loop_
_entity_poly.entity_id
_entity_poly.type
_entity_poly.pdbx_seq_one_letter_code
_entity_poly.pdbx_strand_id
1 'polypeptide(L)'
;MSKQVIILFGPPGAGKGTQSELLSEKMGLYLFETSKILEKEFKKAEDMPGDSPERFVEIEGEKFDVLNEKEIWKKGELCSPPWVTYLTMKEFKRLHDDGDNLIIAGSPRTVYEAEREMPLLAELYGKEHIKIVLIEISADVTVFRNTHRKICELMRHSILFNKETETLTICPLDGSKLMKRKDLDDPETIKTRLEQYKARTLPLFNYFKENNFNVHKINGEGSVAKVHEEILRIVEV
;
A
#
# COMPACT_ATOMS: atom_id res chain seq x y z
N MET A 1 -22.80 -9.28 -7.23
CA MET A 1 -22.10 -9.20 -5.92
C MET A 1 -22.18 -7.77 -5.45
N SER A 2 -22.33 -7.52 -4.14
CA SER A 2 -22.25 -6.16 -3.60
C SER A 2 -20.87 -5.58 -3.88
N LYS A 3 -20.81 -4.34 -4.41
CA LYS A 3 -19.55 -3.64 -4.62
C LYS A 3 -18.88 -3.43 -3.24
N GLN A 4 -17.61 -3.79 -3.07
CA GLN A 4 -16.91 -3.71 -1.77
C GLN A 4 -15.51 -3.12 -1.94
N VAL A 5 -15.10 -2.31 -0.96
CA VAL A 5 -13.74 -1.79 -0.84
C VAL A 5 -13.21 -2.12 0.55
N ILE A 6 -12.09 -2.81 0.62
CA ILE A 6 -11.36 -3.05 1.86
C ILE A 6 -10.08 -2.24 1.80
N ILE A 7 -9.76 -1.49 2.86
CA ILE A 7 -8.54 -0.69 2.93
C ILE A 7 -7.70 -1.14 4.12
N LEU A 8 -6.47 -1.58 3.86
CA LEU A 8 -5.53 -2.02 4.89
C LEU A 8 -4.53 -0.92 5.24
N PHE A 9 -4.59 -0.49 6.50
CA PHE A 9 -3.65 0.43 7.13
C PHE A 9 -2.72 -0.29 8.09
N GLY A 10 -1.59 0.36 8.38
CA GLY A 10 -0.60 -0.11 9.36
C GLY A 10 0.79 0.42 9.04
N PRO A 11 1.71 0.42 10.00
CA PRO A 11 3.08 0.88 9.76
C PRO A 11 3.82 -0.01 8.74
N PRO A 12 4.99 0.41 8.25
CA PRO A 12 5.87 -0.44 7.44
C PRO A 12 6.11 -1.79 8.13
N GLY A 13 6.06 -2.92 7.42
CA GLY A 13 6.25 -4.24 8.05
C GLY A 13 5.05 -4.81 8.82
N ALA A 14 3.90 -4.11 8.87
CA ALA A 14 2.68 -4.64 9.49
C ALA A 14 2.09 -5.89 8.81
N GLY A 15 2.52 -6.21 7.58
CA GLY A 15 2.01 -7.36 6.82
C GLY A 15 0.86 -7.05 5.87
N LYS A 16 0.61 -5.76 5.58
CA LYS A 16 -0.45 -5.31 4.65
C LYS A 16 -0.44 -6.06 3.31
N GLY A 17 0.71 -6.12 2.63
CA GLY A 17 0.85 -6.77 1.32
C GLY A 17 0.47 -8.25 1.35
N THR A 18 0.99 -8.99 2.33
CA THR A 18 0.64 -10.40 2.54
C THR A 18 -0.85 -10.58 2.79
N GLN A 19 -1.46 -9.73 3.63
CA GLN A 19 -2.89 -9.84 3.91
C GLN A 19 -3.75 -9.46 2.71
N SER A 20 -3.36 -8.45 1.93
CA SER A 20 -4.09 -8.04 0.75
C SER A 20 -4.02 -9.07 -0.39
N GLU A 21 -2.88 -9.76 -0.56
CA GLU A 21 -2.75 -10.90 -1.49
C GLU A 21 -3.69 -12.04 -1.09
N LEU A 22 -3.65 -12.46 0.17
CA LEU A 22 -4.52 -13.55 0.66
C LEU A 22 -6.01 -13.21 0.53
N LEU A 23 -6.41 -11.97 0.82
CA LEU A 23 -7.79 -11.51 0.67
C LEU A 23 -8.20 -11.41 -0.80
N SER A 24 -7.30 -10.93 -1.66
CA SER A 24 -7.52 -10.87 -3.11
C SER A 24 -7.82 -12.25 -3.67
N GLU A 25 -6.98 -13.25 -3.35
CA GLU A 25 -7.17 -14.63 -3.80
C GLU A 25 -8.45 -15.26 -3.24
N LYS A 26 -8.70 -15.10 -1.94
CA LYS A 26 -9.84 -15.73 -1.27
C LYS A 26 -11.19 -15.15 -1.69
N MET A 27 -11.27 -13.83 -1.85
CA MET A 27 -12.54 -13.10 -2.07
C MET A 27 -12.72 -12.64 -3.52
N GLY A 28 -11.73 -12.87 -4.40
CA GLY A 28 -11.76 -12.40 -5.78
C GLY A 28 -11.72 -10.87 -5.90
N LEU A 29 -10.97 -10.20 -5.01
CA LEU A 29 -10.84 -8.75 -4.99
C LEU A 29 -9.66 -8.32 -5.87
N TYR A 30 -9.80 -7.22 -6.59
CA TYR A 30 -8.69 -6.58 -7.27
C TYR A 30 -7.70 -5.99 -6.26
N LEU A 31 -6.46 -6.47 -6.31
CA LEU A 31 -5.38 -5.97 -5.47
C LEU A 31 -4.87 -4.62 -5.96
N PHE A 32 -5.32 -3.55 -5.29
CA PHE A 32 -4.89 -2.19 -5.56
C PHE A 32 -3.68 -1.84 -4.69
N GLU A 33 -2.51 -1.72 -5.32
CA GLU A 33 -1.28 -1.30 -4.68
C GLU A 33 -0.77 0.00 -5.32
N THR A 34 -0.79 1.09 -4.56
CA THR A 34 -0.33 2.41 -5.03
C THR A 34 1.09 2.32 -5.58
N SER A 35 2.00 1.57 -4.95
CA SER A 35 3.37 1.41 -5.42
C SER A 35 3.46 0.81 -6.82
N LYS A 36 2.60 -0.15 -7.20
CA LYS A 36 2.61 -0.74 -8.54
C LYS A 36 2.16 0.28 -9.60
N ILE A 37 1.20 1.14 -9.25
CA ILE A 37 0.76 2.24 -10.13
C ILE A 37 1.92 3.23 -10.32
N LEU A 38 2.56 3.66 -9.24
CA LEU A 38 3.70 4.59 -9.32
C LEU A 38 4.87 3.99 -10.11
N GLU A 39 5.23 2.72 -9.86
CA GLU A 39 6.29 2.02 -10.59
C GLU A 39 6.02 1.92 -12.10
N LYS A 40 4.76 1.71 -12.50
CA LYS A 40 4.35 1.72 -13.91
C LYS A 40 4.56 3.10 -14.54
N GLU A 41 4.17 4.17 -13.87
CA GLU A 41 4.36 5.54 -14.35
C GLU A 41 5.86 5.91 -14.40
N PHE A 42 6.64 5.51 -13.40
CA PHE A 42 8.10 5.69 -13.41
C PHE A 42 8.76 5.00 -14.58
N LYS A 43 8.43 3.74 -14.83
CA LYS A 43 9.00 2.98 -15.96
C LYS A 43 8.62 3.64 -17.29
N LYS A 44 7.34 4.01 -17.44
CA LYS A 44 6.86 4.72 -18.63
C LYS A 44 7.64 6.01 -18.87
N ALA A 45 7.94 6.79 -17.83
CA ALA A 45 8.71 8.03 -17.93
C ALA A 45 10.21 7.79 -18.23
N GLU A 46 10.79 6.68 -17.78
CA GLU A 46 12.18 6.31 -18.10
C GLU A 46 12.37 5.85 -19.55
N ASP A 47 11.35 5.20 -20.10
CA ASP A 47 11.36 4.73 -21.49
C ASP A 47 11.15 5.90 -22.50
N MET A 48 10.88 7.12 -22.01
CA MET A 48 10.67 8.31 -22.82
C MET A 48 11.95 9.12 -23.08
N PRO A 49 12.02 9.88 -24.19
CA PRO A 49 13.00 10.94 -24.37
C PRO A 49 12.92 11.97 -23.22
N GLY A 50 14.07 12.49 -22.79
CA GLY A 50 14.17 13.33 -21.58
C GLY A 50 13.37 14.64 -21.64
N ASP A 51 13.05 15.13 -22.84
CA ASP A 51 12.25 16.31 -23.14
C ASP A 51 10.78 16.00 -23.47
N SER A 52 10.35 14.75 -23.33
CA SER A 52 8.97 14.35 -23.61
C SER A 52 7.97 15.11 -22.73
N PRO A 53 6.99 15.83 -23.30
CA PRO A 53 5.95 16.51 -22.54
C PRO A 53 5.12 15.57 -21.67
N GLU A 54 4.98 14.30 -22.09
CA GLU A 54 4.22 13.26 -21.39
C GLU A 54 4.86 12.81 -20.07
N ARG A 55 6.12 13.20 -19.83
CA ARG A 55 6.80 13.01 -18.53
C ARG A 55 6.21 13.91 -17.43
N PHE A 56 5.50 14.96 -17.81
CA PHE A 56 4.95 15.92 -16.88
C PHE A 56 3.44 15.78 -16.74
N VAL A 57 2.95 15.87 -15.51
CA VAL A 57 1.52 15.83 -15.20
C VAL A 57 1.14 17.16 -14.57
N GLU A 58 0.16 17.85 -15.13
CA GLU A 58 -0.35 19.10 -14.59
C GLU A 58 -1.60 18.85 -13.74
N ILE A 59 -1.57 19.26 -12.47
CA ILE A 59 -2.62 19.02 -11.48
C ILE A 59 -2.80 20.31 -10.69
N GLU A 60 -4.03 20.82 -10.61
CA GLU A 60 -4.34 22.06 -9.87
C GLU A 60 -3.47 23.27 -10.29
N GLY A 61 -2.96 23.30 -11.53
CA GLY A 61 -2.08 24.35 -12.07
C GLY A 61 -0.60 24.17 -11.71
N GLU A 62 -0.24 23.12 -10.97
CA GLU A 62 1.14 22.73 -10.68
C GLU A 62 1.61 21.62 -11.62
N LYS A 63 2.87 21.71 -12.05
CA LYS A 63 3.48 20.76 -12.98
C LYS A 63 4.40 19.79 -12.22
N PHE A 64 4.02 18.51 -12.21
CA PHE A 64 4.76 17.42 -11.56
C PHE A 64 5.62 16.69 -12.58
N ASP A 65 6.90 16.49 -12.27
CA ASP A 65 7.82 15.68 -13.06
C ASP A 65 7.91 14.27 -12.47
N VAL A 66 7.47 13.28 -13.26
CA VAL A 66 7.40 11.87 -12.82
C VAL A 66 8.77 11.32 -12.40
N LEU A 67 9.88 11.75 -13.02
CA LEU A 67 11.20 11.28 -12.62
C LEU A 67 11.68 11.94 -11.31
N ASN A 68 11.26 13.17 -11.01
CA ASN A 68 11.53 13.77 -9.70
C ASN A 68 10.76 13.04 -8.59
N GLU A 69 9.50 12.68 -8.85
CA GLU A 69 8.70 11.86 -7.94
C GLU A 69 9.35 10.48 -7.68
N LYS A 70 9.97 9.89 -8.71
CA LYS A 70 10.74 8.64 -8.56
C LYS A 70 11.91 8.80 -7.60
N GLU A 71 12.64 9.91 -7.69
CA GLU A 71 13.79 10.17 -6.81
C GLU A 71 13.37 10.44 -5.36
N ILE A 72 12.23 11.11 -5.14
CA ILE A 72 11.60 11.23 -3.81
C ILE A 72 11.26 9.84 -3.26
N TRP A 73 10.64 8.99 -4.07
CA TRP A 73 10.24 7.64 -3.68
C TRP A 73 11.44 6.75 -3.31
N LYS A 74 12.55 6.83 -4.07
CA LYS A 74 13.79 6.08 -3.79
C LYS A 74 14.43 6.46 -2.46
N LYS A 75 14.28 7.72 -2.01
CA LYS A 75 14.75 8.19 -0.70
C LYS A 75 13.87 7.69 0.46
N GLY A 76 12.84 6.89 0.17
CA GLY A 76 11.90 6.38 1.15
C GLY A 76 10.84 7.40 1.56
N GLU A 77 10.77 8.55 0.90
CA GLU A 77 9.78 9.58 1.14
C GLU A 77 8.47 9.30 0.38
N LEU A 78 7.35 9.79 0.90
CA LEU A 78 6.09 9.81 0.16
C LEU A 78 6.16 10.82 -0.99
N CYS A 79 5.82 10.35 -2.20
CA CYS A 79 5.57 11.20 -3.37
C CYS A 79 4.55 12.30 -3.08
N SER A 80 4.51 13.29 -3.97
CA SER A 80 3.62 14.45 -3.84
C SER A 80 2.15 14.02 -3.75
N PRO A 81 1.42 14.40 -2.69
CA PRO A 81 0.02 14.00 -2.51
C PRO A 81 -0.91 14.35 -3.68
N PRO A 82 -0.83 15.53 -4.33
CA PRO A 82 -1.62 15.84 -5.51
C PRO A 82 -1.43 14.83 -6.64
N TRP A 83 -0.18 14.47 -6.92
CA TRP A 83 0.18 13.53 -7.98
C TRP A 83 -0.29 12.11 -7.68
N VAL A 84 -0.06 11.62 -6.47
CA VAL A 84 -0.54 10.29 -6.05
C VAL A 84 -2.07 10.22 -6.13
N THR A 85 -2.75 11.23 -5.58
CA THR A 85 -4.22 11.31 -5.55
C THR A 85 -4.81 11.31 -6.96
N TYR A 86 -4.22 12.05 -7.89
CA TYR A 86 -4.65 12.07 -9.29
C TYR A 86 -4.61 10.67 -9.92
N LEU A 87 -3.49 9.95 -9.72
CA LEU A 87 -3.31 8.60 -10.27
C LEU A 87 -4.25 7.59 -9.63
N THR A 88 -4.40 7.62 -8.30
CA THR A 88 -5.26 6.67 -7.57
C THR A 88 -6.73 6.89 -7.91
N MET A 89 -7.21 8.14 -7.94
CA MET A 89 -8.59 8.45 -8.31
C MET A 89 -8.92 8.04 -9.74
N LYS A 90 -8.00 8.25 -10.69
CA LYS A 90 -8.16 7.80 -12.07
C LYS A 90 -8.34 6.29 -12.16
N GLU A 91 -7.51 5.54 -11.42
CA GLU A 91 -7.55 4.09 -11.41
C GLU A 91 -8.80 3.54 -10.67
N PHE A 92 -9.25 4.18 -9.57
CA PHE A 92 -10.49 3.80 -8.89
C PHE A 92 -11.70 3.87 -9.80
N LYS A 93 -11.82 4.91 -10.62
CA LYS A 93 -12.89 5.06 -11.60
C LYS A 93 -12.86 3.93 -12.64
N ARG A 94 -11.68 3.67 -13.22
CA ARG A 94 -11.50 2.60 -14.21
C ARG A 94 -11.93 1.23 -13.64
N LEU A 95 -11.44 0.88 -12.46
CA LEU A 95 -11.75 -0.40 -11.81
C LEU A 95 -13.24 -0.50 -11.44
N HIS A 96 -13.85 0.61 -11.03
CA HIS A 96 -15.29 0.65 -10.76
C HIS A 96 -16.12 0.39 -12.02
N ASP A 97 -15.73 0.99 -13.15
CA ASP A 97 -16.38 0.82 -14.45
C ASP A 97 -16.25 -0.63 -14.95
N ASP A 98 -15.11 -1.26 -14.68
CA ASP A 98 -14.86 -2.69 -14.95
C ASP A 98 -15.64 -3.62 -14.01
N GLY A 99 -16.26 -3.08 -12.95
CA GLY A 99 -17.09 -3.81 -11.99
C GLY A 99 -16.31 -4.53 -10.88
N ASP A 100 -15.04 -4.16 -10.69
CA ASP A 100 -14.16 -4.79 -9.70
C ASP A 100 -14.51 -4.41 -8.27
N ASN A 101 -14.30 -5.34 -7.34
CA ASN A 101 -14.21 -5.06 -5.91
C ASN A 101 -12.76 -4.83 -5.53
N LEU A 102 -12.48 -3.99 -4.52
CA LEU A 102 -11.12 -3.54 -4.25
C LEU A 102 -10.59 -4.02 -2.89
N ILE A 103 -9.32 -4.43 -2.87
CA ILE A 103 -8.49 -4.46 -1.67
C ILE A 103 -7.34 -3.49 -1.86
N ILE A 104 -7.36 -2.39 -1.10
CA ILE A 104 -6.42 -1.29 -1.20
C ILE A 104 -5.35 -1.45 -0.12
N ALA A 105 -4.10 -1.57 -0.55
CA ALA A 105 -2.94 -1.59 0.33
C ALA A 105 -2.08 -0.34 0.11
N GLY A 106 -2.14 0.58 1.08
CA GLY A 106 -1.19 1.70 1.13
C GLY A 106 -1.60 3.00 0.45
N SER A 107 -2.88 3.27 0.21
CA SER A 107 -3.43 4.64 0.20
C SER A 107 -4.81 4.66 0.88
N PRO A 108 -5.32 5.85 1.27
CA PRO A 108 -4.60 7.12 1.36
C PRO A 108 -3.48 7.08 2.42
N ARG A 109 -2.39 7.85 2.25
CA ARG A 109 -1.27 7.96 3.21
C ARG A 109 -1.16 9.33 3.87
N THR A 110 -1.85 10.33 3.33
CA THR A 110 -1.92 11.69 3.84
C THR A 110 -3.38 12.13 4.00
N VAL A 111 -3.63 13.15 4.82
CA VAL A 111 -4.98 13.74 4.96
C VAL A 111 -5.45 14.33 3.62
N TYR A 112 -4.55 14.97 2.86
CA TYR A 112 -4.84 15.48 1.52
C TYR A 112 -5.40 14.40 0.58
N GLU A 113 -4.77 13.22 0.57
CA GLU A 113 -5.25 12.07 -0.21
C GLU A 113 -6.62 11.61 0.32
N ALA A 114 -6.79 11.46 1.63
CA ALA A 114 -8.04 10.97 2.21
C ALA A 114 -9.23 11.88 1.92
N GLU A 115 -9.05 13.20 1.99
CA GLU A 115 -10.08 14.20 1.69
C GLU A 115 -10.60 14.13 0.25
N ARG A 116 -9.85 13.50 -0.67
CA ARG A 116 -10.20 13.37 -2.09
C ARG A 116 -10.56 11.94 -2.49
N GLU A 117 -9.78 10.96 -2.04
CA GLU A 117 -9.96 9.55 -2.36
C GLU A 117 -11.21 8.97 -1.68
N MET A 118 -11.44 9.29 -0.40
CA MET A 118 -12.52 8.67 0.37
C MET A 118 -13.93 9.10 -0.09
N PRO A 119 -14.19 10.39 -0.40
CA PRO A 119 -15.47 10.78 -0.98
C PRO A 119 -15.73 10.10 -2.33
N LEU A 120 -14.71 9.99 -3.19
CA LEU A 120 -14.84 9.30 -4.47
C LEU A 120 -15.16 7.81 -4.28
N LEU A 121 -14.45 7.12 -3.38
CA LEU A 121 -14.75 5.72 -3.09
C LEU A 121 -16.16 5.56 -2.53
N ALA A 122 -16.62 6.47 -1.67
CA ALA A 122 -17.97 6.44 -1.13
C ALA A 122 -19.04 6.69 -2.20
N GLU A 123 -18.79 7.59 -3.14
CA GLU A 123 -19.64 7.85 -4.32
C GLU A 123 -19.73 6.60 -5.21
N LEU A 124 -18.59 5.97 -5.51
CA LEU A 124 -18.52 4.83 -6.42
C LEU A 124 -19.06 3.55 -5.77
N TYR A 125 -18.65 3.22 -4.55
CA TYR A 125 -18.90 1.90 -3.95
C TYR A 125 -19.98 1.91 -2.87
N GLY A 126 -20.39 3.08 -2.37
CA GLY A 126 -21.22 3.19 -1.17
C GLY A 126 -20.38 3.16 0.10
N LYS A 127 -20.66 4.06 1.04
CA LYS A 127 -19.85 4.24 2.25
C LYS A 127 -19.89 3.02 3.18
N GLU A 128 -21.04 2.38 3.28
CA GLU A 128 -21.31 1.16 4.03
C GLU A 128 -20.52 -0.05 3.53
N HIS A 129 -20.06 0.01 2.28
CA HIS A 129 -19.27 -1.03 1.63
C HIS A 129 -17.76 -0.79 1.73
N ILE A 130 -17.34 0.29 2.40
CA ILE A 130 -15.93 0.59 2.68
C ILE A 130 -15.57 0.08 4.07
N LYS A 131 -14.70 -0.94 4.12
CA LYS A 131 -14.19 -1.53 5.37
C LYS A 131 -12.74 -1.11 5.56
N ILE A 132 -12.44 -0.40 6.64
CA ILE A 132 -11.08 0.06 6.94
C ILE A 132 -10.51 -0.78 8.09
N VAL A 133 -9.35 -1.40 7.87
CA VAL A 133 -8.66 -2.21 8.89
C VAL A 133 -7.29 -1.64 9.17
N LEU A 134 -7.02 -1.31 10.43
CA LEU A 134 -5.71 -0.90 10.92
C LEU A 134 -5.01 -2.08 11.60
N ILE A 135 -3.92 -2.54 10.98
CA ILE A 135 -3.02 -3.55 11.52
C ILE A 135 -1.97 -2.87 12.39
N GLU A 136 -2.11 -2.98 13.72
CA GLU A 136 -1.20 -2.37 14.69
C GLU A 136 -0.04 -3.32 15.01
N ILE A 137 1.19 -2.81 14.97
CA ILE A 137 2.40 -3.49 15.45
C ILE A 137 3.30 -2.48 16.17
N SER A 138 4.12 -2.96 17.10
CA SER A 138 5.14 -2.14 17.76
C SER A 138 6.23 -1.66 16.80
N ALA A 139 6.93 -0.59 17.20
CA ALA A 139 8.05 -0.04 16.44
C ALA A 139 9.21 -1.06 16.34
N ASP A 140 9.48 -1.81 17.40
CA ASP A 140 10.53 -2.83 17.42
C ASP A 140 10.22 -3.96 16.45
N VAL A 141 8.97 -4.42 16.42
CA VAL A 141 8.50 -5.42 15.44
C VAL A 141 8.58 -4.87 14.01
N THR A 142 8.27 -3.58 13.80
CA THR A 142 8.44 -2.91 12.50
C THR A 142 9.90 -2.99 12.04
N VAL A 143 10.85 -2.56 12.88
CA VAL A 143 12.28 -2.58 12.55
C VAL A 143 12.75 -4.01 12.29
N PHE A 144 12.40 -4.94 13.17
CA PHE A 144 12.78 -6.35 13.04
C PHE A 144 12.26 -6.97 11.73
N ARG A 145 10.98 -6.82 11.42
CA ARG A 145 10.36 -7.41 10.22
C ARG A 145 10.92 -6.85 8.92
N ASN A 146 11.19 -5.54 8.83
CA ASN A 146 11.74 -4.96 7.60
C ASN A 146 13.22 -5.34 7.43
N THR A 147 14.04 -5.27 8.48
CA THR A 147 15.47 -5.61 8.41
C THR A 147 15.75 -7.08 8.07
N HIS A 148 14.84 -7.97 8.45
CA HIS A 148 14.94 -9.41 8.19
C HIS A 148 14.13 -9.87 6.97
N ARG A 149 13.44 -8.95 6.27
CA ARG A 149 12.66 -9.29 5.07
C ARG A 149 13.58 -9.78 3.97
N LYS A 150 13.20 -10.91 3.37
CA LYS A 150 13.71 -11.34 2.08
C LYS A 150 12.63 -11.17 1.03
N ILE A 151 13.03 -10.84 -0.18
CA ILE A 151 12.18 -10.83 -1.36
C ILE A 151 12.79 -11.72 -2.42
N CYS A 152 11.96 -12.42 -3.18
CA CYS A 152 12.46 -13.19 -4.31
C CYS A 152 12.78 -12.29 -5.52
N GLU A 153 13.69 -12.75 -6.39
CA GLU A 153 14.17 -11.97 -7.53
C GLU A 153 13.12 -11.84 -8.63
N LEU A 154 12.32 -12.90 -8.85
CA LEU A 154 11.38 -12.98 -9.97
C LEU A 154 10.08 -12.22 -9.69
N MET A 155 9.28 -12.71 -8.74
CA MET A 155 7.94 -12.17 -8.47
C MET A 155 7.91 -11.17 -7.31
N ARG A 156 9.04 -10.96 -6.64
CA ARG A 156 9.21 -10.09 -5.47
C ARG A 156 8.31 -10.41 -4.27
N HIS A 157 7.84 -11.66 -4.14
CA HIS A 157 7.19 -12.19 -2.95
C HIS A 157 7.98 -11.86 -1.69
N SER A 158 7.30 -11.28 -0.70
CA SER A 158 7.91 -11.04 0.60
C SER A 158 7.90 -12.32 1.44
N ILE A 159 9.08 -12.82 1.76
CA ILE A 159 9.25 -13.97 2.64
C ILE A 159 9.35 -13.47 4.08
N LEU A 160 8.37 -13.86 4.90
CA LEU A 160 8.35 -13.54 6.32
C LEU A 160 9.50 -14.24 7.03
N PHE A 161 10.21 -13.53 7.90
CA PHE A 161 11.26 -14.11 8.73
C PHE A 161 10.66 -14.96 9.85
N ASN A 162 11.07 -16.23 9.90
CA ASN A 162 10.88 -17.14 11.02
C ASN A 162 12.03 -18.16 11.03
N LYS A 163 12.03 -19.10 11.99
CA LYS A 163 13.07 -20.13 12.12
C LYS A 163 13.22 -21.02 10.88
N GLU A 164 12.14 -21.24 10.13
CA GLU A 164 12.13 -22.09 8.94
C GLU A 164 12.63 -21.34 7.69
N THR A 165 12.40 -20.03 7.62
CA THR A 165 12.76 -19.18 6.46
C THR A 165 14.10 -18.45 6.64
N GLU A 166 14.66 -18.47 7.85
CA GLU A 166 15.90 -17.80 8.23
C GLU A 166 17.07 -18.17 7.31
N THR A 167 17.23 -19.46 6.99
CA THR A 167 18.35 -19.95 6.17
C THR A 167 18.02 -20.08 4.69
N LEU A 168 16.77 -19.82 4.28
CA LEU A 168 16.37 -19.94 2.88
C LEU A 168 17.15 -18.96 1.99
N THR A 169 17.70 -19.49 0.91
CA THR A 169 18.36 -18.74 -0.17
C THR A 169 17.56 -18.79 -1.47
N ILE A 170 16.58 -19.68 -1.55
CA ILE A 170 15.70 -19.89 -2.70
C ILE A 170 14.26 -19.71 -2.25
N CYS A 171 13.47 -19.05 -3.09
CA CYS A 171 12.06 -18.80 -2.86
C CYS A 171 11.27 -20.11 -2.97
N PRO A 172 10.46 -20.46 -1.95
CA PRO A 172 9.64 -21.66 -2.00
C PRO A 172 8.44 -21.53 -2.97
N LEU A 173 8.10 -20.31 -3.40
CA LEU A 173 6.94 -20.05 -4.25
C LEU A 173 7.27 -20.05 -5.75
N ASP A 174 8.44 -19.52 -6.14
CA ASP A 174 8.82 -19.37 -7.55
C ASP A 174 10.21 -19.90 -7.90
N GLY A 175 10.94 -20.47 -6.93
CA GLY A 175 12.26 -21.05 -7.16
C GLY A 175 13.39 -20.06 -7.46
N SER A 176 13.12 -18.75 -7.46
CA SER A 176 14.15 -17.73 -7.69
C SER A 176 14.98 -17.44 -6.43
N LYS A 177 16.12 -16.77 -6.59
CA LYS A 177 16.98 -16.43 -5.44
C LYS A 177 16.28 -15.44 -4.52
N LEU A 178 16.45 -15.66 -3.21
CA LEU A 178 16.05 -14.69 -2.19
C LEU A 178 17.14 -13.64 -2.01
N MET A 179 16.73 -12.38 -2.03
CA MET A 179 17.59 -11.23 -1.83
C MET A 179 17.01 -10.31 -0.75
N LYS A 180 17.86 -9.48 -0.16
CA LYS A 180 17.36 -8.36 0.65
C LYS A 180 16.77 -7.30 -0.28
N ARG A 181 15.71 -6.64 0.17
CA ARG A 181 15.20 -5.46 -0.51
C ARG A 181 16.20 -4.32 -0.33
N LYS A 182 16.93 -3.99 -1.39
CA LYS A 182 17.85 -2.85 -1.37
C LYS A 182 17.08 -1.54 -1.24
N ASP A 183 17.75 -0.53 -0.70
CA ASP A 183 17.32 0.89 -0.60
C ASP A 183 16.15 1.21 0.34
N LEU A 184 15.28 0.24 0.66
CA LEU A 184 14.02 0.49 1.38
C LEU A 184 13.91 -0.16 2.77
N ASP A 185 14.78 -1.12 3.06
CA ASP A 185 14.79 -1.92 4.29
C ASP A 185 16.11 -1.71 5.09
N ASP A 186 16.86 -0.64 4.79
CA ASP A 186 17.96 -0.19 5.66
C ASP A 186 17.42 0.54 6.90
N PRO A 187 18.13 0.51 8.04
CA PRO A 187 17.63 1.06 9.30
C PRO A 187 17.24 2.55 9.24
N GLU A 188 17.99 3.36 8.48
CA GLU A 188 17.74 4.80 8.35
C GLU A 188 16.45 5.05 7.57
N THR A 189 16.27 4.39 6.41
CA THR A 189 15.05 4.48 5.61
C THR A 189 13.84 3.93 6.36
N ILE A 190 13.98 2.85 7.13
CA ILE A 190 12.89 2.32 7.97
C ILE A 190 12.46 3.38 9.01
N LYS A 191 13.42 4.06 9.63
CA LYS A 191 13.15 5.13 10.59
C LYS A 191 12.42 6.29 9.92
N THR A 192 12.91 6.78 8.78
CA THR A 192 12.27 7.84 7.99
C THR A 192 10.82 7.47 7.64
N ARG A 193 10.59 6.23 7.20
CA ARG A 193 9.24 5.75 6.88
C ARG A 193 8.32 5.66 8.09
N LEU A 194 8.85 5.27 9.25
CA LEU A 194 8.07 5.22 10.49
C LEU A 194 7.72 6.63 10.98
N GLU A 195 8.65 7.58 10.87
CA GLU A 195 8.42 9.00 11.17
C GLU A 195 7.38 9.60 10.23
N GLN A 196 7.47 9.34 8.92
CA GLN A 196 6.47 9.77 7.95
C GLN A 196 5.10 9.13 8.20
N TYR A 197 5.04 7.84 8.54
CA TYR A 197 3.78 7.20 8.92
C TYR A 197 3.14 7.88 10.13
N LYS A 198 3.94 8.23 11.16
CA LYS A 198 3.44 8.96 12.33
C LYS A 198 2.99 10.38 11.99
N ALA A 199 3.76 11.11 11.19
CA ALA A 199 3.51 12.51 10.89
C ALA A 199 2.38 12.71 9.87
N ARG A 200 2.27 11.82 8.88
CA ARG A 200 1.37 11.99 7.73
C ARG A 200 0.22 11.01 7.72
N THR A 201 0.41 9.77 8.19
CA THR A 201 -0.61 8.72 8.10
C THR A 201 -1.48 8.59 9.36
N LEU A 202 -0.91 8.71 10.56
CA LEU A 202 -1.72 8.67 11.79
C LEU A 202 -2.81 9.76 11.87
N PRO A 203 -2.60 10.99 11.39
CA PRO A 203 -3.65 12.00 11.35
C PRO A 203 -4.90 11.60 10.55
N LEU A 204 -4.80 10.67 9.59
CA LEU A 204 -5.97 10.19 8.83
C LEU A 204 -7.02 9.55 9.73
N PHE A 205 -6.63 8.94 10.85
CA PHE A 205 -7.61 8.31 11.75
C PHE A 205 -8.53 9.34 12.42
N ASN A 206 -8.07 10.58 12.58
CA ASN A 206 -8.94 11.68 12.99
C ASN A 206 -9.93 12.04 11.88
N TYR A 207 -9.45 12.18 10.65
CA TYR A 207 -10.31 12.40 9.48
C TYR A 207 -11.38 11.30 9.34
N PHE A 208 -10.99 10.03 9.46
CA PHE A 208 -11.93 8.90 9.38
C PHE A 208 -12.98 8.97 10.47
N LYS A 209 -12.58 9.29 11.71
CA LYS A 209 -13.50 9.45 12.83
C LYS A 209 -14.49 10.61 12.61
N GLU A 210 -13.99 11.78 12.17
CA GLU A 210 -14.80 12.97 11.90
C GLU A 210 -15.78 12.78 10.74
N ASN A 211 -15.40 11.95 9.77
CA ASN A 211 -16.23 11.64 8.60
C ASN A 211 -16.98 10.31 8.74
N ASN A 212 -17.15 9.78 9.95
CA ASN A 212 -17.92 8.56 10.24
C ASN A 212 -17.50 7.33 9.39
N PHE A 213 -16.21 7.17 9.12
CA PHE A 213 -15.66 5.91 8.63
C PHE A 213 -15.32 5.00 9.80
N ASN A 214 -15.74 3.73 9.72
CA ASN A 214 -15.43 2.77 10.77
C ASN A 214 -14.04 2.16 10.52
N VAL A 215 -13.15 2.33 11.50
CA VAL A 215 -11.79 1.79 11.46
C VAL A 215 -11.68 0.66 12.47
N HIS A 216 -11.50 -0.55 11.98
CA HIS A 216 -11.32 -1.74 12.79
C HIS A 216 -9.84 -1.94 13.10
N LYS A 217 -9.47 -1.91 14.37
CA LYS A 217 -8.09 -2.13 14.82
C LYS A 217 -7.87 -3.60 15.13
N ILE A 218 -6.75 -4.15 14.66
CA ILE A 218 -6.35 -5.54 14.92
C ILE A 218 -4.88 -5.62 15.30
N ASN A 219 -4.50 -6.69 16.01
CA ASN A 219 -3.11 -6.95 16.36
C ASN A 219 -2.38 -7.67 15.22
N GLY A 220 -1.37 -7.01 14.63
CA GLY A 220 -0.56 -7.56 13.54
C GLY A 220 0.66 -8.39 13.96
N GLU A 221 0.92 -8.57 15.25
CA GLU A 221 2.12 -9.28 15.76
C GLU A 221 1.96 -10.81 15.78
N GLY A 222 0.74 -11.32 15.58
CA GLY A 222 0.46 -12.75 15.48
C GLY A 222 0.97 -13.43 14.20
N SER A 223 0.67 -14.73 14.07
CA SER A 223 0.92 -15.46 12.82
C SER A 223 0.08 -14.89 11.67
N VAL A 224 0.57 -15.04 10.43
CA VAL A 224 -0.14 -14.58 9.22
C VAL A 224 -1.57 -15.11 9.18
N ALA A 225 -1.76 -16.40 9.49
CA ALA A 225 -3.07 -17.05 9.52
C ALA A 225 -4.00 -16.43 10.56
N LYS A 226 -3.52 -16.18 11.79
CA LYS A 226 -4.34 -15.57 12.84
C LYS A 226 -4.77 -14.16 12.48
N VAL A 227 -3.85 -13.34 11.95
CA VAL A 227 -4.16 -11.98 11.48
C VAL A 227 -5.18 -12.05 10.34
N HIS A 228 -5.02 -12.99 9.41
CA HIS A 228 -5.93 -13.17 8.28
C HIS A 228 -7.35 -13.53 8.74
N GLU A 229 -7.50 -14.50 9.66
CA GLU A 229 -8.79 -14.87 10.24
C GLU A 229 -9.48 -13.68 10.93
N GLU A 230 -8.72 -12.84 11.63
CA GLU A 230 -9.26 -11.66 12.30
C GLU A 230 -9.76 -10.62 11.27
N ILE A 231 -9.04 -10.42 10.16
CA ILE A 231 -9.49 -9.54 9.08
C ILE A 231 -10.76 -10.09 8.42
N LEU A 232 -10.81 -11.39 8.14
CA LEU A 232 -11.98 -12.02 7.53
C LEU A 232 -13.26 -11.80 8.34
N ARG A 233 -13.19 -11.92 9.67
CA ARG A 233 -14.32 -11.65 10.57
C ARG A 233 -14.84 -10.21 10.50
N ILE A 234 -14.03 -9.27 10.03
CA ILE A 234 -14.42 -7.86 9.86
C ILE A 234 -15.05 -7.62 8.49
N VAL A 235 -14.54 -8.28 7.44
CA VAL A 235 -14.85 -7.96 6.05
C VAL A 235 -15.89 -8.90 5.40
N GLU A 236 -16.10 -10.09 5.94
CA GLU A 236 -17.15 -11.05 5.51
C GLU A 236 -18.52 -10.75 6.15
N VAL A 237 -18.64 -9.69 6.96
CA VAL A 237 -19.88 -9.22 7.64
C VAL A 237 -20.52 -8.06 6.90
#